data_AF-A0A6J5DJ72-F1
#
_entry.id   AF-A0A6J5DJ72-F1
#
_cell.length_a   1.000
_cell.length_b   1.000
_cell.length_c   1.000
_cell.angle_alpha   90.00
_cell.angle_beta   90.00
_cell.angle_gamma   90.00
#
_symmetry.space_group_name_H-M   'P 1'
#
loop_
_entity.id
_entity.type
_entity.pdbx_description
1 polymer ?
#
loop_
_entity_poly.entity_id
_entity_poly.type
_entity_poly.pdbx_seq_one_letter_code
_entity_poly.pdbx_strand_id
1 'polypeptide(L)'
;MTRNERIKELSLERRNLAAGLTWPERTPFLLNPDPAERKRLKLVGWMIALLAFGALAPFQGPIDSWSKSYEARQMRPAMETAMKTGNHAAGTWLALHFRKDYPGLLEQEADAGEPTAMFRVGRLMSRVDHPERAIKIDPSMPASQVKAKGLELMRRAAAAGDQDALQYLIQNGGL
;
A
#
# COMPACT_ATOMS: atom_id res chain seq x y z
N MET A 1 -39.72 12.71 46.60
CA MET A 1 -39.09 13.40 45.44
C MET A 1 -37.73 12.78 45.16
N THR A 2 -37.59 12.14 44.00
CA THR A 2 -36.40 11.35 43.66
C THR A 2 -35.29 12.24 43.07
N ARG A 3 -34.02 11.80 43.13
CA ARG A 3 -32.87 12.54 42.56
C ARG A 3 -33.07 12.90 41.09
N ASN A 4 -33.73 12.03 40.33
CA ASN A 4 -33.99 12.23 38.90
C ASN A 4 -35.05 13.30 38.63
N GLU A 5 -36.08 13.42 39.48
CA GLU A 5 -37.07 14.49 39.38
C GLU A 5 -36.44 15.85 39.67
N ARG A 6 -35.58 15.91 40.69
CA ARG A 6 -34.86 17.14 41.06
C ARG A 6 -33.92 17.61 39.95
N ILE A 7 -33.26 16.69 39.24
CA ILE A 7 -32.41 17.01 38.07
C ILE A 7 -33.27 17.54 36.92
N LYS A 8 -34.45 16.97 36.67
CA LYS A 8 -35.36 17.43 35.62
C LYS A 8 -35.89 18.83 35.91
N GLU A 9 -36.32 19.11 37.13
CA GLU A 9 -36.76 20.45 37.54
C GLU A 9 -35.64 21.49 37.45
N LEU A 10 -34.45 21.18 37.98
CA LEU A 10 -33.28 22.05 37.84
C LEU A 10 -32.92 22.31 36.37
N SER A 11 -33.11 21.32 35.49
CA SER A 11 -32.88 21.50 34.05
C SER A 11 -33.94 22.38 33.38
N LEU A 12 -35.19 22.35 33.85
CA LEU A 12 -36.30 23.16 33.34
C LEU A 12 -36.18 24.60 33.83
N GLU A 13 -35.85 24.82 35.10
CA GLU A 13 -35.59 26.15 35.66
C GLU A 13 -34.43 26.84 34.94
N ARG A 14 -33.32 26.13 34.70
CA ARG A 14 -32.18 26.67 33.93
C ARG A 14 -32.56 27.04 32.49
N ARG A 15 -33.47 26.29 31.86
CA ARG A 15 -33.97 26.61 30.51
C ARG A 15 -34.85 27.85 30.52
N ASN A 16 -35.74 27.97 31.51
CA ASN A 16 -36.60 29.14 31.64
C ASN A 16 -35.78 30.41 31.96
N LEU A 17 -34.75 30.29 32.78
CA LEU A 17 -33.81 31.38 33.05
C LEU A 17 -32.97 31.76 31.82
N ALA A 18 -32.53 30.78 31.02
CA ALA A 18 -31.80 31.02 29.78
C ALA A 18 -32.66 31.67 28.69
N ALA A 19 -33.97 31.42 28.69
CA ALA A 19 -34.92 32.02 27.74
C ALA A 19 -35.23 33.50 28.04
N GLY A 20 -35.01 33.96 29.27
CA GLY A 20 -35.21 35.34 29.69
C GLY A 20 -33.97 36.25 29.53
N LEU A 21 -32.83 35.69 29.12
CA LEU A 21 -31.57 36.42 28.95
C LEU A 21 -31.43 36.92 27.50
N THR A 22 -31.15 38.21 27.33
CA THR A 22 -30.76 38.80 26.04
C THR A 22 -29.30 38.44 25.73
N TRP A 23 -29.10 37.43 24.89
CA TRP A 23 -27.79 36.94 24.49
C TRP A 23 -27.14 37.85 23.44
N PRO A 24 -25.82 38.09 23.50
CA PRO A 24 -25.10 38.85 22.47
C PRO A 24 -24.97 38.04 21.18
N GLU A 25 -25.22 38.68 20.03
CA GLU A 25 -25.30 38.05 18.69
C GLU A 25 -24.02 37.32 18.23
N ARG A 26 -22.87 37.49 18.89
CA ARG A 26 -21.55 37.09 18.36
C ARG A 26 -20.68 36.27 19.31
N THR A 27 -21.26 35.37 20.10
CA THR A 27 -20.47 34.39 20.87
C THR A 27 -20.79 32.94 20.47
N PRO A 28 -20.47 32.52 19.24
CA PRO A 28 -20.74 31.16 18.76
C PRO A 28 -19.95 30.07 19.50
N PHE A 29 -18.86 30.42 20.20
CA PHE A 29 -17.97 29.44 20.86
C PHE A 29 -18.28 29.17 22.33
N LEU A 30 -19.14 29.96 22.97
CA LEU A 30 -19.52 29.74 24.37
C LEU A 30 -21.04 29.66 24.50
N LEU A 31 -21.53 28.43 24.35
CA LEU A 31 -22.88 28.01 24.73
C LEU A 31 -24.03 28.71 24.00
N ASN A 32 -24.10 28.64 22.66
CA ASN A 32 -25.38 28.85 21.99
C ASN A 32 -26.36 27.72 22.40
N PRO A 33 -27.52 28.01 23.05
CA PRO A 33 -28.54 27.02 23.36
C PRO A 33 -29.37 26.61 22.14
N ASP A 34 -29.20 27.26 21.00
CA ASP A 34 -29.96 26.95 19.78
C ASP A 34 -29.65 25.51 19.30
N PRO A 35 -30.64 24.60 19.30
CA PRO A 35 -30.46 23.23 18.84
C PRO A 35 -30.09 23.15 17.35
N ALA A 36 -30.42 24.15 16.54
CA ALA A 36 -30.09 24.18 15.12
C ALA A 36 -28.58 24.39 14.90
N GLU A 37 -27.96 25.31 15.63
CA GLU A 37 -26.52 25.57 15.52
C GLU A 37 -25.68 24.42 16.07
N ARG A 38 -26.12 23.77 17.15
CA ARG A 38 -25.45 22.57 17.69
C ARG A 38 -25.46 21.41 16.70
N LYS A 39 -26.55 21.21 15.95
CA LYS A 39 -26.61 20.20 14.89
C LYS A 39 -25.63 20.51 13.78
N ARG A 40 -25.55 21.77 13.34
CA ARG A 40 -24.59 22.22 12.33
C ARG A 40 -23.14 22.03 12.77
N LEU A 41 -22.79 22.43 14.00
CA LEU A 41 -21.44 22.26 14.54
C LEU A 41 -21.02 20.79 14.64
N LYS A 42 -21.93 19.91 15.09
CA LYS A 42 -21.70 18.46 15.09
C LYS A 42 -21.45 17.94 13.68
N LEU A 43 -22.23 18.38 12.71
CA LEU A 43 -22.10 17.96 11.31
C LEU A 43 -20.76 18.39 10.72
N VAL A 44 -20.32 19.62 10.99
CA VAL A 44 -18.99 20.12 10.61
C VAL A 44 -17.88 19.33 11.28
N GLY A 45 -18.00 19.04 12.59
CA GLY A 45 -17.05 18.19 13.31
C GLY A 45 -16.96 16.77 12.72
N TRP A 46 -18.09 16.16 12.36
CA TRP A 46 -18.13 14.87 11.67
C TRP A 46 -17.48 14.92 10.29
N MET A 47 -17.70 15.99 9.51
CA MET A 47 -17.03 16.15 8.20
C MET A 47 -15.51 16.28 8.34
N ILE A 48 -15.04 17.06 9.32
CA ILE A 48 -13.60 17.20 9.59
C ILE A 48 -13.00 15.85 10.03
N ALA A 49 -13.70 15.12 10.89
CA ALA A 49 -13.27 13.79 11.32
C ALA A 49 -13.21 12.79 10.15
N LEU A 50 -14.19 12.80 9.24
CA LEU A 50 -14.20 11.98 8.02
C LEU A 50 -13.06 12.34 7.07
N LEU A 51 -12.79 13.63 6.87
CA LEU A 51 -11.66 14.11 6.05
C LEU A 51 -10.31 13.69 6.64
N ALA A 52 -10.13 13.86 7.95
CA ALA A 52 -8.91 13.46 8.65
C ALA A 52 -8.71 11.93 8.60
N PHE A 53 -9.78 11.15 8.74
CA PHE A 53 -9.72 9.70 8.65
C PHE A 53 -9.41 9.23 7.21
N GLY A 54 -9.95 9.91 6.20
CA GLY A 54 -9.64 9.63 4.79
C GLY A 54 -8.20 9.93 4.40
N ALA A 55 -7.58 10.96 4.99
CA ALA A 55 -6.19 11.34 4.72
C ALA A 55 -5.16 10.45 5.46
N LEU A 56 -5.53 9.85 6.60
CA LEU A 56 -4.63 9.03 7.42
C LEU A 56 -4.80 7.53 7.20
N ALA A 57 -5.89 7.08 6.58
CA ALA A 57 -6.06 5.68 6.25
C ALA A 57 -5.15 5.32 5.05
N PRO A 58 -4.36 4.23 5.13
CA PRO A 58 -3.61 3.72 3.98
C PRO A 58 -4.61 3.13 2.98
N PHE A 59 -5.23 3.99 2.18
CA PHE A 59 -6.15 3.60 1.12
C PHE A 59 -5.36 2.94 -0.01
N GLN A 60 -5.06 1.64 0.13
CA GLN A 60 -4.62 0.77 -0.97
C GLN A 60 -5.79 0.51 -1.95
N GLY A 61 -6.39 1.58 -2.45
CA GLY A 61 -7.60 1.58 -3.25
C GLY A 61 -7.33 1.66 -4.77
N PRO A 62 -8.39 1.75 -5.57
CA PRO A 62 -8.30 1.87 -7.03
C PRO A 62 -7.49 3.09 -7.52
N ILE A 63 -7.39 4.14 -6.69
CA ILE A 63 -6.65 5.36 -7.01
C ILE A 63 -5.14 5.12 -6.92
N ASP A 64 -4.68 4.34 -5.94
CA ASP A 64 -3.27 3.97 -5.77
C ASP A 64 -2.77 3.05 -6.89
N SER A 65 -3.63 2.13 -7.36
CA SER A 65 -3.27 1.28 -8.50
C SER A 65 -3.26 2.09 -9.82
N TRP A 66 -4.16 3.06 -9.95
CA TRP A 66 -4.17 3.99 -11.08
C TRP A 66 -2.93 4.88 -11.10
N SER A 67 -2.55 5.50 -9.98
CA SER A 67 -1.36 6.36 -9.90
C SER A 67 -0.08 5.59 -10.24
N LYS A 68 0.11 4.40 -9.64
CA LYS A 68 1.25 3.52 -9.95
C LYS A 68 1.28 3.11 -11.42
N SER A 69 0.12 2.84 -12.03
CA SER A 69 0.05 2.51 -13.46
C SER A 69 0.41 3.69 -14.36
N TYR A 70 0.05 4.91 -13.95
CA TYR A 70 0.37 6.13 -14.66
C TYR A 70 1.86 6.46 -14.57
N GLU A 71 2.43 6.41 -13.37
CA GLU A 71 3.87 6.57 -13.12
C GLU A 71 4.69 5.54 -13.91
N ALA A 72 4.28 4.27 -13.90
CA ALA A 72 4.96 3.23 -14.67
C ALA A 72 4.93 3.52 -16.17
N ARG A 73 3.82 4.03 -16.72
CA ARG A 73 3.74 4.42 -18.14
C ARG A 73 4.64 5.60 -18.47
N GLN A 74 4.79 6.56 -17.57
CA GLN A 74 5.70 7.69 -17.77
C GLN A 74 7.17 7.29 -17.70
N MET A 75 7.53 6.39 -16.79
CA MET A 75 8.92 5.93 -16.61
C MET A 75 9.37 4.95 -17.70
N ARG A 76 8.44 4.26 -18.36
CA ARG A 76 8.72 3.29 -19.42
C ARG A 76 9.76 3.75 -20.46
N PRO A 77 9.61 4.88 -21.17
CA PRO A 77 10.58 5.31 -22.19
C PRO A 77 11.98 5.56 -21.62
N ALA A 78 12.07 6.08 -20.39
CA ALA A 78 13.37 6.28 -19.73
C ALA A 78 14.03 4.94 -19.42
N MET A 79 13.26 3.97 -18.93
CA MET A 79 13.75 2.63 -18.62
C MET A 79 14.12 1.85 -19.88
N GLU A 80 13.36 1.99 -20.98
CA GLU A 80 13.73 1.40 -22.27
C GLU A 80 15.03 1.97 -22.81
N THR A 81 15.25 3.27 -22.64
CA THR A 81 16.50 3.93 -23.04
C THR A 81 17.66 3.42 -22.19
N ALA A 82 17.48 3.36 -20.86
CA ALA A 82 18.49 2.85 -19.94
C ALA A 82 18.83 1.37 -20.20
N MET A 83 17.83 0.54 -20.50
CA MET A 83 18.02 -0.85 -20.90
C MET A 83 18.85 -0.94 -22.19
N LYS A 84 18.54 -0.12 -23.21
CA LYS A 84 19.31 -0.05 -24.46
C LYS A 84 20.76 0.40 -24.25
N THR A 85 21.04 1.16 -23.19
CA THR A 85 22.42 1.53 -22.81
C THR A 85 23.11 0.49 -21.93
N GLY A 86 22.50 -0.69 -21.71
CA GLY A 86 23.07 -1.79 -20.96
C GLY A 86 22.74 -1.79 -19.46
N ASN A 87 21.77 -1.00 -19.01
CA ASN A 87 21.33 -1.03 -17.62
C ASN A 87 20.37 -2.20 -17.38
N HIS A 88 20.91 -3.30 -16.87
CA HIS A 88 20.18 -4.51 -16.52
C HIS A 88 19.05 -4.28 -15.49
N ALA A 89 19.24 -3.37 -14.52
CA ALA A 89 18.20 -3.05 -13.54
C ALA A 89 16.99 -2.38 -14.18
N ALA A 90 17.19 -1.60 -15.25
CA ALA A 90 16.10 -1.03 -16.04
C ALA A 90 15.34 -2.11 -16.81
N GLY A 91 16.05 -3.11 -17.34
CA GLY A 91 15.46 -4.31 -17.94
C GLY A 91 14.60 -5.10 -16.94
N THR A 92 15.11 -5.34 -15.73
CA THR A 92 14.35 -6.00 -14.65
C THR A 92 13.11 -5.20 -14.29
N TRP A 93 13.23 -3.87 -14.16
CA TRP A 93 12.10 -2.99 -13.87
C TRP A 93 11.02 -3.09 -14.97
N LEU A 94 11.40 -3.07 -16.25
CA LEU A 94 10.48 -3.22 -17.38
C LEU A 94 9.79 -4.59 -17.37
N ALA A 95 10.53 -5.66 -17.10
CA ALA A 95 9.99 -7.01 -17.05
C ALA A 95 8.95 -7.19 -15.93
N LEU A 96 9.12 -6.51 -14.79
CA LEU A 96 8.19 -6.54 -13.66
C LEU A 96 6.91 -5.74 -13.91
N HIS A 97 7.01 -4.57 -14.56
CA HIS A 97 5.86 -3.67 -14.75
C HIS A 97 5.12 -3.91 -16.08
N PHE A 98 5.81 -4.41 -17.11
CA PHE A 98 5.29 -4.60 -18.46
C PHE A 98 5.51 -6.03 -18.98
N ARG A 99 5.25 -7.05 -18.14
CA ARG A 99 5.50 -8.47 -18.46
C ARG A 99 4.95 -8.94 -19.80
N LYS A 100 3.79 -8.42 -20.24
CA LYS A 100 3.18 -8.79 -21.53
C LYS A 100 4.00 -8.30 -22.72
N ASP A 101 4.66 -7.16 -22.57
CA ASP A 101 5.41 -6.50 -23.64
C ASP A 101 6.86 -7.03 -23.70
N TYR A 102 7.37 -7.56 -22.59
CA TYR A 102 8.73 -8.10 -22.46
C TYR A 102 8.73 -9.55 -21.94
N PRO A 103 8.20 -10.52 -22.71
CA PRO A 103 8.18 -11.92 -22.30
C PRO A 103 9.61 -12.47 -22.23
N GLY A 104 9.97 -13.05 -21.08
CA GLY A 104 11.27 -13.67 -20.85
C GLY A 104 12.43 -12.70 -20.59
N LEU A 105 12.18 -11.38 -20.59
CA LEU A 105 13.22 -10.39 -20.24
C LEU A 105 13.72 -10.60 -18.81
N LEU A 106 12.83 -10.93 -17.87
CA LEU A 106 13.22 -11.21 -16.48
C LEU A 106 14.21 -12.37 -16.37
N GLU A 107 14.08 -13.40 -17.22
CA GLU A 107 15.01 -14.54 -17.27
C GLU A 107 16.35 -14.11 -17.84
N GLN A 108 16.33 -13.31 -18.92
CA GLN A 108 17.55 -12.78 -19.53
C GLN A 108 18.35 -11.93 -18.54
N GLU A 109 17.68 -11.06 -17.77
CA GLU A 109 18.34 -10.24 -16.76
C GLU A 109 18.88 -11.07 -15.59
N ALA A 110 18.16 -12.14 -15.21
CA ALA A 110 18.66 -13.09 -14.21
C ALA A 110 19.89 -13.86 -14.71
N ASP A 111 19.88 -14.29 -15.97
CA ASP A 111 21.01 -14.95 -16.63
C ASP A 111 22.20 -13.98 -16.82
N ALA A 112 21.92 -12.69 -17.00
CA ALA A 112 22.93 -11.63 -17.16
C ALA A 112 23.64 -11.22 -15.86
N GLY A 113 23.18 -11.69 -14.70
CA GLY A 113 23.83 -11.34 -13.42
C GLY A 113 23.02 -10.40 -12.54
N GLU A 114 21.84 -9.93 -12.96
CA GLU A 114 21.16 -8.86 -12.22
C GLU A 114 20.57 -9.42 -10.91
N PRO A 115 20.99 -8.90 -9.74
CA PRO A 115 20.66 -9.50 -8.45
C PRO A 115 19.15 -9.58 -8.19
N THR A 116 18.42 -8.52 -8.56
CA THR A 116 16.97 -8.44 -8.34
C THR A 116 16.24 -9.47 -9.20
N ALA A 117 16.64 -9.63 -10.46
CA ALA A 117 16.08 -10.59 -11.39
C ALA A 117 16.36 -12.02 -10.93
N MET A 118 17.61 -12.31 -10.52
CA MET A 118 17.97 -13.61 -9.93
C MET A 118 17.09 -13.95 -8.73
N PHE A 119 16.88 -13.01 -7.81
CA PHE A 119 16.00 -13.23 -6.67
C PHE A 119 14.56 -13.49 -7.10
N ARG A 120 14.02 -12.71 -8.04
CA ARG A 120 12.63 -12.84 -8.51
C ARG A 120 12.39 -14.15 -9.23
N VAL A 121 13.27 -14.52 -10.17
CA VAL A 121 13.23 -15.80 -10.87
C VAL A 121 13.40 -16.94 -9.87
N GLY A 122 14.38 -16.85 -8.98
CA GLY A 122 14.62 -17.85 -7.95
C GLY A 122 13.40 -18.07 -7.05
N ARG A 123 12.72 -16.99 -6.67
CA ARG A 123 11.50 -17.03 -5.85
C ARG A 123 10.29 -17.62 -6.58
N LEU A 124 10.17 -17.35 -7.88
CA LEU A 124 9.14 -17.99 -8.71
C LEU A 124 9.41 -19.50 -8.78
N MET A 125 10.65 -19.91 -9.04
CA MET A 125 11.03 -21.33 -9.08
C MET A 125 10.86 -22.04 -7.72
N SER A 126 11.06 -21.35 -6.60
CA SER A 126 10.96 -21.96 -5.27
C SER A 126 9.53 -22.03 -4.72
N ARG A 127 8.60 -21.21 -5.23
CA ARG A 127 7.20 -21.19 -4.80
C ARG A 127 6.40 -22.14 -5.69
N VAL A 128 5.98 -23.25 -5.11
CA VAL A 128 5.26 -24.29 -5.84
C VAL A 128 3.80 -23.87 -5.98
N ASP A 129 3.50 -23.29 -7.15
CA ASP A 129 2.30 -23.52 -7.96
C ASP A 129 2.54 -22.88 -9.34
N HIS A 130 2.72 -23.73 -10.36
CA HIS A 130 2.87 -23.35 -11.78
C HIS A 130 3.86 -22.22 -12.11
N PRO A 131 5.15 -22.31 -11.72
CA PRO A 131 6.14 -21.30 -12.06
C PRO A 131 6.31 -21.08 -13.57
N GLU A 132 5.97 -22.06 -14.40
CA GLU A 132 5.93 -22.00 -15.86
C GLU A 132 5.00 -20.91 -16.43
N ARG A 133 4.04 -20.41 -15.63
CA ARG A 133 3.15 -19.32 -16.03
C ARG A 133 3.84 -17.96 -16.05
N ALA A 134 4.94 -17.84 -15.32
CA ALA A 134 5.67 -16.59 -15.15
C ALA A 134 7.06 -16.64 -15.79
N ILE A 135 7.68 -17.82 -15.83
CA ILE A 135 9.02 -18.03 -16.37
C ILE A 135 9.14 -19.29 -17.22
N LYS A 136 10.03 -19.31 -18.21
CA LYS A 136 10.34 -20.51 -18.98
C LYS A 136 11.12 -21.51 -18.13
N ILE A 137 10.56 -22.69 -17.95
CA ILE A 137 11.18 -23.80 -17.25
C ILE A 137 11.23 -24.99 -18.20
N ASP A 138 12.34 -25.73 -18.16
CA ASP A 138 12.47 -26.97 -18.89
C ASP A 138 11.39 -27.96 -18.40
N PRO A 139 10.47 -28.40 -19.28
CA PRO A 139 9.39 -29.31 -18.91
C PRO A 139 9.87 -30.67 -18.40
N SER A 140 11.12 -31.05 -18.70
CA SER A 140 11.73 -32.30 -18.26
C SER A 140 12.32 -32.21 -16.84
N MET A 141 12.42 -31.01 -16.27
CA MET A 141 13.04 -30.80 -14.97
C MET A 141 12.08 -31.18 -13.82
N PRO A 142 12.47 -32.08 -12.90
CA PRO A 142 11.65 -32.41 -11.74
C PRO A 142 11.49 -31.21 -10.82
N ALA A 143 10.35 -31.11 -10.13
CA ALA A 143 10.02 -29.99 -9.24
C ALA A 143 11.07 -29.75 -8.13
N SER A 144 11.73 -30.81 -7.66
CA SER A 144 12.84 -30.71 -6.70
C SER A 144 14.05 -29.99 -7.27
N GLN A 145 14.39 -30.23 -8.55
CA GLN A 145 15.50 -29.58 -9.24
C GLN A 145 15.16 -28.13 -9.62
N VAL A 146 13.90 -27.85 -10.00
CA VAL A 146 13.41 -26.48 -10.20
C VAL A 146 13.58 -25.67 -8.91
N LYS A 147 13.14 -26.22 -7.77
CA LYS A 147 13.28 -25.59 -6.47
C LYS A 147 14.76 -25.38 -6.08
N ALA A 148 15.62 -26.37 -6.32
CA ALA A 148 17.05 -26.29 -6.04
C ALA A 148 17.72 -25.18 -6.86
N LYS A 149 17.44 -25.13 -8.17
CA LYS A 149 17.93 -24.05 -9.07
C LYS A 149 17.42 -22.68 -8.61
N GLY A 150 16.17 -22.61 -8.16
CA GLY A 150 15.60 -21.38 -7.60
C GLY A 150 16.35 -20.88 -6.35
N LEU A 151 16.66 -21.79 -5.42
CA LEU A 151 17.46 -21.47 -4.23
C LEU A 151 18.89 -21.08 -4.58
N GLU A 152 19.51 -21.72 -5.57
CA GLU A 152 20.84 -21.33 -6.05
C GLU A 152 20.84 -19.89 -6.59
N LEU A 153 19.85 -19.53 -7.42
CA LEU A 153 19.71 -18.16 -7.92
C LEU A 153 19.56 -17.15 -6.77
N MET A 154 18.79 -17.47 -5.72
CA MET A 154 18.69 -16.60 -4.55
C MET A 154 20.03 -16.45 -3.81
N ARG A 155 20.82 -17.51 -3.67
CA ARG A 155 22.14 -17.42 -3.04
C ARG A 155 23.08 -16.54 -3.86
N ARG A 156 23.04 -16.65 -5.19
CA ARG A 156 23.79 -15.77 -6.09
C ARG A 156 23.33 -14.32 -5.97
N ALA A 157 22.02 -14.08 -5.92
CA ALA A 157 21.46 -12.74 -5.70
C ALA A 157 21.95 -12.13 -4.38
N ALA A 158 21.88 -12.91 -3.28
CA ALA A 158 22.36 -12.47 -1.98
C ALA A 158 23.88 -12.18 -1.99
N ALA A 159 24.67 -13.03 -2.65
CA ALA A 159 26.11 -12.81 -2.81
C ALA A 159 26.42 -11.57 -3.67
N ALA A 160 25.54 -11.22 -4.61
CA ALA A 160 25.63 -10.02 -5.43
C ALA A 160 25.06 -8.75 -4.76
N GLY A 161 24.61 -8.85 -3.50
CA GLY A 161 24.18 -7.71 -2.69
C GLY A 161 22.67 -7.48 -2.61
N ASP A 162 21.84 -8.41 -3.11
CA ASP A 162 20.39 -8.31 -2.99
C ASP A 162 19.93 -8.61 -1.54
N GLN A 163 19.43 -7.56 -0.86
CA GLN A 163 19.00 -7.64 0.54
C GLN A 163 17.74 -8.49 0.73
N ASP A 164 16.83 -8.47 -0.24
CA ASP A 164 15.59 -9.25 -0.20
C ASP A 164 15.90 -10.75 -0.26
N ALA A 165 16.86 -11.14 -1.10
CA ALA A 165 17.35 -12.50 -1.23
C ALA A 165 18.02 -12.99 0.06
N LEU A 166 18.88 -12.16 0.65
CA LEU A 166 19.54 -12.47 1.92
C LEU A 166 18.51 -12.67 3.03
N GLN A 167 17.56 -11.73 3.18
CA GLN A 167 16.49 -11.84 4.17
C GLN A 167 15.63 -13.09 3.96
N TYR A 168 15.29 -13.40 2.71
CA TYR A 168 14.50 -14.58 2.38
C TYR A 168 15.23 -15.88 2.73
N LEU A 169 16.53 -15.99 2.43
CA LEU A 169 17.32 -17.18 2.76
C LEU A 169 17.46 -17.39 4.26
N ILE A 170 17.65 -16.31 5.03
CA ILE A 170 17.69 -16.36 6.50
C ILE A 170 16.35 -16.88 7.06
N GLN A 171 15.23 -16.36 6.56
CA GLN A 171 13.90 -16.72 7.07
C GLN A 171 13.48 -18.16 6.72
N ASN A 172 13.95 -18.69 5.59
CA ASN A 172 13.52 -19.99 5.07
C ASN A 172 14.59 -21.10 5.20
N GLY A 173 15.65 -20.87 5.98
CA GLY A 173 16.71 -21.85 6.24
C GLY A 173 17.51 -22.23 4.99
N GLY A 174 17.72 -21.28 4.06
CA GLY A 174 18.34 -21.51 2.75
C GLY A 174 19.85 -21.26 2.68
N LEU A 175 20.47 -20.84 3.79
CA LEU A 175 21.92 -20.65 3.92
C LEU A 175 22.66 -21.98 4.00
#